data_AF-A0A1M5R3U7-F1
#
_entry.id   AF-A0A1M5R3U7-F1
#
_cell.length_a   1.000
_cell.length_b   1.000
_cell.length_c   1.000
_cell.angle_alpha   90.00
_cell.angle_beta   90.00
_cell.angle_gamma   90.00
#
_symmetry.space_group_name_H-M   'P 1'
#
loop_
_entity.id
_entity.type
_entity.pdbx_description
1 polymer ?
#
loop_
_entity_poly.entity_id
_entity_poly.type
_entity_poly.pdbx_seq_one_letter_code
_entity_poly.pdbx_strand_id
1 'polypeptide(L)' 'MKIPQKWERKSTTLRDKSVPKVALAFDFQVVEKIDEEKHDIPVDYIITEKGVRTV' A
#
# COMPACT_ATOMS: atom_id res chain seq x y z
N MET A 1 -17.97 26.41 1.73
CA MET A 1 -16.55 26.20 1.39
C MET A 1 -16.40 24.76 0.90
N LYS A 2 -16.29 24.53 -0.42
CA LYS A 2 -16.16 23.19 -1.01
C LYS A 2 -14.68 22.90 -1.23
N ILE A 3 -14.14 21.91 -0.53
CA ILE A 3 -12.79 21.39 -0.80
C ILE A 3 -12.84 20.78 -2.21
N PRO A 4 -11.95 21.16 -3.14
CA PRO A 4 -11.98 20.61 -4.49
C PRO A 4 -11.63 19.12 -4.45
N GLN A 5 -12.56 18.30 -4.94
CA GLN A 5 -12.50 16.83 -5.09
C GLN A 5 -11.47 16.38 -6.15
N LYS A 6 -10.30 17.01 -6.23
CA LYS A 6 -9.30 16.75 -7.27
C LYS A 6 -8.23 15.72 -6.86
N TRP A 7 -8.49 14.89 -5.85
CA TRP A 7 -7.52 13.92 -5.31
C TRP A 7 -7.81 12.46 -5.69
N GLU A 8 -8.87 12.14 -6.44
CA GLU A 8 -9.25 10.75 -6.75
C GLU A 8 -8.74 10.23 -8.11
N ARG A 9 -7.50 10.51 -8.50
CA ARG A 9 -6.91 9.92 -9.71
C ARG A 9 -5.64 9.13 -9.40
N LYS A 10 -5.80 7.80 -9.35
CA LYS A 10 -4.91 6.72 -9.87
C LYS A 10 -5.26 5.30 -9.33
N SER A 11 -6.52 5.01 -8.96
CA SER A 11 -6.85 3.72 -8.33
C SER A 11 -6.84 2.51 -9.29
N THR A 12 -7.12 2.69 -10.57
CA THR A 12 -7.26 1.55 -11.50
C THR A 12 -5.95 0.81 -11.79
N THR A 13 -4.83 1.52 -11.99
CA THR A 13 -3.53 0.89 -12.28
C THR A 13 -2.98 0.13 -11.07
N LEU A 14 -3.21 0.64 -9.86
CA LEU A 14 -2.71 0.01 -8.63
C LEU A 14 -3.46 -1.27 -8.25
N ARG A 15 -4.60 -1.56 -8.89
CA ARG A 15 -5.37 -2.79 -8.70
C ARG A 15 -4.99 -3.89 -9.69
N ASP A 16 -4.13 -3.59 -10.67
CA ASP A 16 -3.64 -4.59 -11.61
C ASP A 16 -2.76 -5.61 -10.88
N LYS A 17 -3.19 -6.88 -10.88
CA LYS A 17 -2.48 -7.98 -10.22
C LYS A 17 -1.24 -8.43 -11.00
N SER A 18 -1.11 -8.06 -12.27
CA SER A 18 0.07 -8.40 -13.09
C SER A 18 1.29 -7.55 -12.75
N VAL A 19 1.09 -6.42 -12.06
CA VAL A 19 2.15 -5.50 -11.67
C VAL A 19 2.47 -5.70 -10.17
N PRO A 20 3.69 -6.13 -9.83
CA PRO A 20 4.13 -6.24 -8.44
C PRO A 20 4.13 -4.88 -7.74
N LYS A 21 3.62 -4.84 -6.52
CA LYS A 21 3.54 -3.68 -5.65
C LYS A 21 4.46 -3.92 -4.46
N VAL A 22 5.42 -3.01 -4.29
CA VAL A 22 6.45 -3.12 -3.27
C VAL A 22 6.39 -1.90 -2.37
N ALA A 23 6.26 -2.11 -1.06
CA ALA A 23 6.38 -1.07 -0.06
C ALA A 23 7.82 -1.01 0.48
N LEU A 24 8.30 0.20 0.74
CA LEU A 24 9.52 0.44 1.50
C LEU A 24 9.11 0.97 2.87
N ALA A 25 9.56 0.30 3.93
CA ALA A 25 9.20 0.65 5.30
C ALA A 25 10.34 0.30 6.26
N PHE A 26 10.42 0.96 7.41
CA PHE A 26 11.29 0.49 8.50
C PHE A 26 10.65 -0.70 9.21
N ASP A 27 11.46 -1.55 9.84
CA ASP A 27 10.96 -2.73 10.55
C ASP A 27 9.97 -2.37 11.69
N PHE A 28 10.14 -1.20 12.32
CA PHE A 28 9.23 -0.72 13.36
C PHE A 28 7.86 -0.24 12.83
N GLN A 29 7.73 0.02 11.52
CA GLN A 29 6.46 0.38 10.89
C GLN A 29 5.63 -0.87 10.54
N VAL A 30 6.24 -2.06 10.57
CA VAL A 30 5.58 -3.33 10.30
C VAL A 30 4.98 -3.85 11.60
N VAL A 31 3.66 -4.02 11.61
CA VAL A 31 2.89 -4.57 12.74
C VAL A 31 2.20 -5.87 12.33
N GLU A 32 1.80 -6.68 13.30
CA GLU A 32 1.17 -8.00 13.03
C GLU A 32 -0.16 -7.88 12.30
N LYS A 33 -0.93 -6.83 12.58
CA LYS A 33 -2.24 -6.60 11.99
C LYS A 33 -2.58 -5.11 11.96
N ILE A 34 -3.25 -4.70 10.90
CA ILE A 34 -3.96 -3.42 10.78
C ILE A 34 -5.43 -3.70 10.49
N ASP A 35 -6.28 -2.71 10.73
CA ASP A 35 -7.65 -2.76 10.24
C ASP A 35 -7.65 -2.46 8.73
N GLU A 36 -8.30 -3.33 7.94
CA GLU A 36 -8.38 -3.20 6.49
C GLU A 36 -9.65 -2.44 6.09
N GLU A 37 -9.50 -1.38 5.29
CA GLU A 37 -10.61 -0.67 4.68
C GLU A 37 -10.80 -1.07 3.21
N LYS A 38 -12.04 -0.95 2.71
CA LYS A 38 -12.40 -1.30 1.31
C LYS A 38 -11.57 -0.56 0.24
N HIS A 39 -10.97 0.56 0.61
CA HIS A 39 -10.19 1.39 -0.29
C HIS A 39 -8.69 1.09 -0.26
N ASP A 40 -8.24 0.28 0.69
CA ASP A 40 -6.84 -0.11 0.80
C ASP A 40 -6.43 -1.02 -0.35
N ILE A 41 -5.16 -0.92 -0.73
CA ILE A 41 -4.56 -1.71 -1.81
C ILE A 41 -3.42 -2.50 -1.20
N PRO A 42 -3.48 -3.84 -1.18
CA PRO A 42 -2.42 -4.66 -0.65
C PRO A 42 -1.16 -4.55 -1.54
N VAL A 43 -0.01 -4.64 -0.90
CA VAL A 43 1.28 -4.80 -1.56
C VAL A 43 1.69 -6.26 -1.55
N ASP A 44 2.48 -6.67 -2.54
CA ASP A 44 2.96 -8.04 -2.65
C ASP A 44 4.23 -8.26 -1.81
N TYR A 45 5.03 -7.19 -1.62
CA TYR A 45 6.27 -7.23 -0.86
C TYR A 45 6.46 -5.99 0.01
N ILE A 46 7.10 -6.18 1.17
CA ILE A 46 7.61 -5.10 2.02
C ILE A 46 9.13 -5.27 2.14
N ILE A 47 9.88 -4.21 1.81
CA ILE A 47 11.33 -4.15 1.99
C ILE A 47 11.62 -3.28 3.21
N THR A 48 12.40 -3.82 4.14
CA THR A 48 12.90 -3.11 5.31
C THR A 48 14.44 -3.15 5.37
N GLU A 49 15.03 -2.42 6.30
CA GLU A 49 16.47 -2.47 6.57
C GLU A 49 16.96 -3.86 7.02
N LYS A 50 16.04 -4.76 7.43
CA LYS A 50 16.34 -6.12 7.86
C LYS A 50 16.15 -7.17 6.77
N GLY A 51 15.48 -6.85 5.65
CA GLY A 51 15.26 -7.78 4.55
C GLY A 51 13.93 -7.58 3.81
N VAL A 52 13.51 -8.61 3.07
CA VAL A 52 12.28 -8.60 2.26
C VAL A 52 11.24 -9.54 2.88
N ARG A 53 9.99 -9.08 2.98
CA ARG A 53 8.83 -9.83 3.48
C ARG A 53 7.79 -9.95 2.36
N THR A 54 7.15 -11.11 2.24
CA THR A 54 5.98 -11.32 1.36
C THR A 54 4.72 -11.15 2.18
N VAL A 55 3.69 -10.49 1.63
CA VAL A 55 2.44 -10.13 2.33
C VAL A 55 1.22 -10.75 1.67
#